data_AF-A0A3S4F1S8-F1
#
_entry.id   AF-A0A3S4F1S8-F1
#
_cell.length_a   1.000
_cell.length_b   1.000
_cell.length_c   1.000
_cell.angle_alpha   90.00
_cell.angle_beta   90.00
_cell.angle_gamma   90.00
#
_symmetry.space_group_name_H-M   'P 1'
#
loop_
_entity.id
_entity.type
_entity.pdbx_description
1 polymer ?
#
loop_
_entity_poly.entity_id
_entity_poly.type
_entity_poly.pdbx_seq_one_letter_code
_entity_poly.pdbx_strand_id
1 'polypeptide(L)'
;MRWFEYGQRLRDRRRNRLTTAQQPAVADVLYQQALQGGAQACGVALGQLTVGYRADWLVLDGNDPYLAAAPDASILNRWLFAGGKEQIRDVFVGGRQVIEQGQHALQQQSSAAFMQVLKTFQQEA
;
A
#
# COMPACT_ATOMS: atom_id res chain seq x y z
N MET A 1 8.48 0.18 1.08
CA MET A 1 8.53 1.64 1.20
C MET A 1 9.29 2.11 2.45
N ARG A 2 8.87 1.77 3.68
CA ARG A 2 9.60 2.15 4.92
C ARG A 2 11.10 1.83 4.90
N TRP A 3 11.44 0.58 4.57
CA TRP A 3 12.82 0.12 4.51
C TRP A 3 13.69 0.87 3.50
N PHE A 4 13.10 1.36 2.40
CA PHE A 4 13.83 2.11 1.40
C PHE A 4 14.28 3.48 1.94
N GLU A 5 13.39 4.23 2.58
CA GLU A 5 13.75 5.48 3.28
C GLU A 5 14.76 5.21 4.41
N TYR A 6 14.55 4.17 5.21
CA TYR A 6 15.46 3.85 6.32
C TYR A 6 16.87 3.49 5.83
N GLY A 7 16.98 2.79 4.69
CA GLY A 7 18.25 2.51 4.04
C GLY A 7 18.98 3.79 3.58
N GLN A 8 18.26 4.77 3.03
CA GLN A 8 18.88 6.06 2.65
C GLN A 8 19.35 6.84 3.89
N ARG A 9 18.56 6.86 4.97
CA ARG A 9 18.96 7.52 6.23
C ARG A 9 20.24 6.93 6.81
N LEU A 10 20.37 5.61 6.78
CA LEU A 10 21.55 4.91 7.28
C LEU A 10 22.79 5.25 6.44
N ARG A 11 22.66 5.21 5.11
CA ARG A 11 23.75 5.54 4.18
C ARG A 11 24.22 6.98 4.34
N ASP A 12 23.29 7.92 4.39
CA ASP A 12 23.58 9.36 4.31
C ASP A 12 23.64 10.04 5.69
N ARG A 13 23.38 9.30 6.78
CA ARG A 13 23.33 9.76 8.18
C ARG A 13 22.47 11.02 8.40
N ARG A 14 21.39 11.16 7.64
CA ARG A 14 20.47 12.31 7.66
C ARG A 14 19.02 11.85 7.69
N ARG A 15 18.14 12.63 8.33
CA ARG A 15 16.69 12.36 8.37
C ARG A 15 15.99 12.85 7.09
N ASN A 16 14.88 12.22 6.72
CA ASN A 16 13.99 12.61 5.61
C ASN A 16 14.71 12.78 4.27
N ARG A 17 15.32 11.71 3.76
CA ARG A 17 16.17 11.78 2.55
C ARG A 17 15.39 11.73 1.25
N LEU A 18 14.27 11.01 1.23
CA LEU A 18 13.40 10.94 0.05
C LEU A 18 12.37 12.06 0.09
N THR A 19 12.85 13.30 0.01
CA THR A 19 12.05 14.52 -0.12
C THR A 19 12.49 15.28 -1.35
N THR A 20 11.58 16.04 -1.95
CA THR A 20 11.92 17.02 -3.00
C THR A 20 11.72 18.43 -2.44
N ALA A 21 12.27 19.45 -3.09
CA ALA A 21 12.06 20.84 -2.65
C ALA A 21 10.57 21.22 -2.63
N GLN A 22 9.75 20.58 -3.46
CA GLN A 22 8.31 20.79 -3.60
C GLN A 22 7.47 19.85 -2.72
N GLN A 23 8.04 18.72 -2.26
CA GLN A 23 7.34 17.73 -1.42
C GLN A 23 8.22 17.33 -0.22
N PRO A 24 8.08 18.02 0.92
CA PRO A 24 8.83 17.73 2.13
C PRO A 24 8.32 16.48 2.87
N ALA A 25 7.12 16.00 2.54
CA ALA A 25 6.53 14.80 3.09
C ALA A 25 7.08 13.55 2.37
N VAL A 26 7.89 12.77 3.09
CA VAL A 26 8.55 11.58 2.54
C VAL A 26 7.54 10.55 2.02
N ALA A 27 6.41 10.38 2.70
CA ALA A 27 5.39 9.42 2.29
C ALA A 27 4.77 9.76 0.93
N ASP A 28 4.54 11.05 0.66
CA ASP A 28 3.92 11.50 -0.59
C ASP A 28 4.85 11.20 -1.77
N VAL A 29 6.14 11.51 -1.62
CA VAL A 29 7.16 11.21 -2.64
C VAL A 29 7.24 9.71 -2.89
N LEU A 30 7.35 8.90 -1.83
CA LEU A 30 7.43 7.44 -1.95
C LEU A 30 6.20 6.84 -2.62
N TYR A 31 5.01 7.29 -2.22
CA TYR A 31 3.76 6.75 -2.73
C TYR A 31 3.57 7.13 -4.21
N GLN A 32 3.76 8.40 -4.56
CA GLN A 32 3.64 8.88 -5.94
C GLN A 32 4.66 8.24 -6.88
N GLN A 33 5.93 8.14 -6.47
CA GLN A 33 6.96 7.49 -7.29
C GLN A 33 6.68 5.99 -7.48
N ALA A 34 6.18 5.30 -6.45
CA ALA A 34 5.78 3.91 -6.56
C ALA A 34 4.61 3.72 -7.54
N LEU A 35 3.61 4.61 -7.50
CA LEU A 35 2.49 4.59 -8.43
C LEU A 35 2.95 4.83 -9.87
N GLN A 36 3.80 5.83 -10.10
CA GLN A 36 4.31 6.15 -11.42
C GLN A 36 5.18 5.01 -11.98
N GLY A 37 6.16 4.55 -11.20
CA GLY A 37 7.06 3.47 -11.61
C GLY A 37 6.32 2.14 -11.82
N GLY A 38 5.33 1.84 -10.97
CA GLY A 38 4.47 0.67 -11.11
C GLY A 38 3.61 0.71 -12.38
N ALA A 39 2.95 1.84 -12.65
CA ALA A 39 2.17 2.02 -13.87
C ALA A 39 3.03 1.87 -15.13
N GLN A 40 4.23 2.47 -15.13
CA GLN A 40 5.19 2.34 -16.22
C GLN A 40 5.62 0.88 -16.43
N ALA A 41 5.99 0.18 -15.35
CA ALA A 41 6.46 -1.21 -15.43
C ALA A 41 5.36 -2.17 -15.90
N CYS A 42 4.12 -1.97 -15.45
CA CYS A 42 2.99 -2.80 -15.85
C CYS A 42 2.45 -2.48 -17.26
N GLY A 43 2.76 -1.30 -17.82
CA GLY A 43 2.23 -0.88 -19.12
C GLY A 43 0.72 -0.64 -19.13
N VAL A 44 0.13 -0.31 -17.97
CA VAL A 44 -1.31 -0.07 -17.81
C VAL A 44 -1.51 1.32 -17.21
N ALA A 45 -2.55 2.03 -17.66
CA ALA A 45 -2.94 3.33 -17.11
C ALA A 45 -3.47 3.17 -15.67
N LEU A 46 -2.55 3.21 -14.71
CA LEU A 46 -2.79 3.01 -13.27
C LEU A 46 -2.21 4.16 -12.45
N GLY A 47 -2.54 4.16 -11.15
CA GLY A 47 -1.90 5.01 -10.16
C GLY A 47 -2.36 6.47 -10.16
N GLN A 48 -3.48 6.78 -10.80
CA GLN A 48 -4.13 8.09 -10.75
C GLN A 48 -5.65 7.94 -10.69
N LEU A 49 -6.30 8.83 -9.93
CA LEU A 49 -7.75 8.96 -9.87
C LEU A 49 -8.23 10.03 -10.86
N THR A 50 -8.05 9.74 -12.15
CA THR A 50 -8.36 10.65 -13.25
C THR A 50 -9.09 9.89 -14.36
N VAL A 51 -9.98 10.57 -15.09
CA VAL A 51 -10.64 9.99 -16.27
C VAL A 51 -9.59 9.46 -17.25
N GLY A 52 -9.81 8.25 -17.76
CA GLY A 52 -8.89 7.54 -18.67
C GLY A 52 -7.94 6.55 -17.97
N TYR A 53 -7.88 6.56 -16.63
CA TYR A 53 -7.14 5.56 -15.86
C TYR A 53 -8.06 4.44 -15.37
N ARG A 54 -7.51 3.24 -15.15
CA ARG A 54 -8.26 2.13 -14.56
C ARG A 54 -8.68 2.51 -13.14
N ALA A 55 -9.91 2.17 -12.82
CA ALA A 55 -10.58 2.42 -11.55
C ALA A 55 -10.01 1.55 -10.40
N ASP A 56 -8.80 1.88 -9.94
CA ASP A 56 -8.08 1.17 -8.89
C ASP A 56 -7.76 2.10 -7.71
N TRP A 57 -8.18 1.72 -6.51
CA TRP A 57 -7.85 2.44 -5.27
C TRP A 57 -8.03 1.57 -4.04
N LEU A 58 -7.61 2.10 -2.90
CA LEU A 58 -7.88 1.54 -1.59
C LEU A 58 -8.53 2.60 -0.70
N VAL A 59 -9.26 2.14 0.30
CA VAL A 59 -9.88 2.97 1.34
C VAL A 59 -9.21 2.63 2.66
N LEU A 60 -8.69 3.65 3.33
CA LEU A 60 -8.15 3.49 4.69
C LEU A 60 -9.28 3.54 5.71
N ASP A 61 -9.12 2.85 6.84
CA ASP A 61 -10.11 2.85 7.91
C ASP A 61 -10.15 4.21 8.63
N GLY A 62 -11.18 5.00 8.34
CA GLY A 62 -11.39 6.31 8.98
C GLY A 62 -11.72 6.24 10.46
N ASN A 63 -12.03 5.06 11.02
CA ASN A 63 -12.25 4.87 12.45
C ASN A 63 -10.96 4.52 13.22
N ASP A 64 -9.86 4.23 12.52
CA ASP A 64 -8.57 4.01 13.17
C ASP A 64 -8.11 5.30 13.87
N PRO A 65 -7.83 5.30 15.19
CA PRO A 65 -7.51 6.51 15.93
C PRO A 65 -6.28 7.27 15.42
N TYR A 66 -5.30 6.56 14.84
CA TYR A 66 -4.10 7.19 14.32
C TYR A 66 -4.39 7.96 13.03
N LEU A 67 -5.26 7.41 12.17
CA LEU A 67 -5.69 8.05 10.93
C LEU A 67 -6.72 9.15 11.19
N ALA A 68 -7.72 8.89 12.02
CA ALA A 68 -8.78 9.84 12.35
C ALA A 68 -8.26 11.12 13.00
N ALA A 69 -7.19 11.03 13.80
CA ALA A 69 -6.56 12.18 14.44
C ALA A 69 -5.53 12.91 13.55
N ALA A 70 -5.22 12.38 12.35
CA ALA A 70 -4.25 12.98 11.45
C ALA A 70 -4.93 14.03 10.54
N PRO A 71 -4.31 15.20 10.33
CA PRO A 71 -4.72 16.08 9.24
C PRO A 71 -4.59 15.37 7.89
N ASP A 72 -5.44 15.70 6.91
CA ASP A 72 -5.47 15.06 5.58
C ASP A 72 -4.09 14.96 4.93
N ALA A 73 -3.34 16.07 4.94
CA ALA A 73 -1.98 16.15 4.37
C ALA A 73 -0.96 15.25 5.08
N SER A 74 -1.30 14.67 6.24
CA SER A 74 -0.44 13.79 7.02
C SER A 74 -0.90 12.32 7.01
N ILE A 75 -2.04 11.99 6.40
CA ILE A 75 -2.60 10.63 6.38
C ILE A 75 -1.60 9.64 5.79
N LEU A 76 -0.99 9.94 4.64
CA LEU A 76 -0.01 9.05 4.01
C LEU A 76 1.23 8.84 4.89
N ASN A 77 1.74 9.91 5.53
CA ASN A 77 2.85 9.78 6.48
C ASN A 77 2.47 8.91 7.67
N ARG A 78 1.28 9.12 8.22
CA ARG A 78 0.79 8.34 9.35
C ARG A 78 0.68 6.87 8.99
N TRP A 79 0.00 6.55 7.91
CA TRP A 79 -0.19 5.19 7.45
C TRP A 79 1.15 4.51 7.11
N LEU A 80 1.97 5.13 6.26
CA LEU A 80 3.18 4.48 5.77
C LEU A 80 4.26 4.30 6.83
N PHE A 81 4.38 5.21 7.81
CA PHE A 81 5.47 5.16 8.80
C PHE A 81 5.05 4.73 10.19
N ALA A 82 3.81 4.99 10.62
CA ALA A 82 3.32 4.67 11.96
C ALA A 82 2.18 3.64 11.95
N GLY A 83 1.72 3.22 10.77
CA GLY A 83 0.61 2.30 10.58
C GLY A 83 0.99 0.97 9.93
N GLY A 84 0.00 0.32 9.33
CA GLY A 84 0.15 -0.99 8.73
C GLY A 84 -0.96 -1.38 7.76
N LYS A 85 -0.92 -2.64 7.32
CA LYS A 85 -1.83 -3.17 6.29
C LYS A 85 -3.26 -3.35 6.82
N GLU A 86 -3.39 -3.53 8.13
CA GLU A 86 -4.64 -3.64 8.87
C GLU A 86 -5.51 -2.38 8.78
N GLN A 87 -4.90 -1.24 8.46
CA GLN A 87 -5.61 0.02 8.25
C GLN A 87 -6.20 0.16 6.83
N ILE A 88 -5.97 -0.81 5.93
CA ILE A 88 -6.66 -0.87 4.64
C ILE A 88 -7.97 -1.60 4.83
N ARG A 89 -9.08 -0.88 4.65
CA ARG A 89 -10.43 -1.39 4.85
C ARG A 89 -11.00 -1.99 3.57
N ASP A 90 -10.99 -1.24 2.48
CA ASP A 90 -11.60 -1.67 1.22
C ASP A 90 -10.60 -1.50 0.06
N VAL A 91 -10.71 -2.35 -0.96
CA VAL A 91 -9.84 -2.30 -2.14
C VAL A 91 -10.69 -2.50 -3.39
N PHE A 92 -10.44 -1.65 -4.38
CA PHE A 92 -11.12 -1.63 -5.65
C PHE A 92 -10.12 -1.85 -6.78
N VAL A 93 -10.47 -2.74 -7.71
CA VAL A 93 -9.68 -3.05 -8.91
C VAL A 93 -10.61 -3.07 -10.12
N GLY A 94 -10.32 -2.24 -11.12
CA GLY A 94 -11.17 -2.11 -12.32
C GLY A 94 -12.60 -1.70 -12.00
N GLY A 95 -12.80 -0.91 -10.94
CA GLY A 95 -14.12 -0.45 -10.47
C GLY A 95 -14.91 -1.50 -9.68
N ARG A 96 -14.32 -2.68 -9.41
CA ARG A 96 -14.94 -3.73 -8.60
C ARG A 96 -14.33 -3.74 -7.21
N GLN A 97 -15.16 -3.74 -6.18
CA GLN A 97 -14.70 -3.96 -4.82
C GLN A 97 -14.29 -5.42 -4.66
N VAL A 98 -13.01 -5.66 -4.39
CA VAL A 98 -12.43 -7.00 -4.21
C VAL A 98 -12.13 -7.30 -2.75
N ILE A 99 -11.89 -6.27 -1.94
CA ILE A 99 -11.81 -6.35 -0.48
C ILE A 99 -12.90 -5.48 0.11
N GLU A 100 -13.70 -6.07 0.99
CA GLU A 100 -14.70 -5.38 1.80
C GLU A 100 -14.39 -5.62 3.27
N GLN A 101 -14.23 -4.54 4.04
CA GLN A 101 -13.93 -4.60 5.48
C GLN A 101 -12.75 -5.53 5.83
N GLY A 102 -11.68 -5.47 5.03
CA GLY A 102 -10.45 -6.22 5.21
C GLY A 102 -10.53 -7.69 4.77
N GLN A 103 -11.62 -8.13 4.13
CA GLN A 103 -11.81 -9.52 3.71
C GLN A 103 -12.00 -9.64 2.20
N HIS A 104 -11.31 -10.62 1.61
CA HIS A 104 -11.55 -11.04 0.23
C HIS A 104 -12.59 -12.16 0.19
N ALA A 105 -13.50 -12.16 -0.79
CA ALA A 105 -14.54 -13.20 -0.93
C ALA A 105 -13.97 -14.63 -1.00
N LEU A 106 -12.80 -14.80 -1.64
CA LEU A 106 -12.12 -16.10 -1.79
C LEU A 106 -11.07 -16.40 -0.70
N GLN A 107 -10.94 -15.57 0.34
CA GLN A 107 -9.85 -15.68 1.31
C GLN A 107 -9.79 -17.04 1.99
N GLN A 108 -10.92 -17.53 2.51
CA GLN A 108 -10.98 -18.80 3.23
C GLN A 108 -10.66 -19.98 2.30
N GLN A 109 -11.25 -20.00 1.11
CA GLN A 109 -11.00 -21.05 0.12
C GLN A 109 -9.53 -21.09 -0.31
N SER A 110 -8.97 -19.92 -0.65
CA SER A 110 -7.57 -19.80 -1.07
C SER A 110 -6.62 -20.22 0.05
N SER A 111 -6.89 -19.81 1.29
CA SER A 111 -6.07 -20.20 2.45
C SER A 111 -6.10 -21.72 2.71
N ALA A 112 -7.27 -22.35 2.62
CA ALA A 112 -7.41 -23.79 2.80
C ALA A 112 -6.68 -24.57 1.70
N ALA A 113 -6.82 -24.15 0.43
CA ALA A 113 -6.12 -24.76 -0.69
C ALA A 113 -4.60 -24.62 -0.54
N PHE A 114 -4.13 -23.43 -0.15
CA PHE A 114 -2.70 -23.19 0.07
C PHE A 114 -2.14 -24.02 1.23
N MET A 115 -2.89 -24.17 2.32
CA MET A 115 -2.51 -25.06 3.43
C MET A 115 -2.32 -26.50 2.96
N GLN A 116 -3.18 -26.99 2.07
CA GLN A 116 -3.04 -28.35 1.53
C GLN A 116 -1.74 -28.50 0.73
N VAL A 117 -1.41 -27.50 -0.10
CA VAL A 117 -0.14 -27.47 -0.86
C VAL A 117 1.06 -27.52 0.09
N LEU A 118 1.05 -26.74 1.17
CA LEU A 118 2.14 -26.75 2.15
C LEU A 118 2.31 -28.11 2.84
N LYS A 119 1.20 -28.79 3.17
CA LYS A 119 1.23 -30.13 3.77
C LYS A 119 1.82 -31.16 2.82
N THR A 120 1.48 -31.11 1.54
CA THR A 120 2.06 -32.01 0.53
C THR A 120 3.58 -31.88 0.47
N PHE A 121 4.11 -30.65 0.39
CA PHE A 121 5.56 -30.45 0.33
C PHE A 121 6.31 -30.77 1.63
N GLN A 122 5.64 -30.72 2.79
CA GLN A 122 6.25 -31.15 4.06
C GLN A 122 6.39 -32.66 4.20
N GLN A 123 5.59 -33.45 3.47
CA GLN A 123 5.61 -34.91 3.53
C GLN A 123 6.61 -35.53 2.53
N GLU A 124 7.03 -34.75 1.53
CA GLU A 124 8.01 -35.13 0.50
C GLU A 124 9.46 -34.78 0.89
N ALA A 125 9.67 -34.10 2.01
CA ALA A 125 10.97 -33.71 2.57
C ALA A 125 11.36 -34.60 3.76
#